data_AF-A0A3M7DLW6-F1
#
_entry.id   AF-A0A3M7DLW6-F1
#
_cell.length_a   1.000
_cell.length_b   1.000
_cell.length_c   1.000
_cell.angle_alpha   90.00
_cell.angle_beta   90.00
_cell.angle_gamma   90.00
#
_symmetry.space_group_name_H-M   'P 1'
#
loop_
_entity.id
_entity.type
_entity.pdbx_description
1 polymer ?
#
loop_
_entity_poly.entity_id
_entity_poly.type
_entity_poly.pdbx_seq_one_letter_code
_entity_poly.pdbx_strand_id
1 'polypeptide(L)'
;MPTTLKDFEAVFPRLREDLKEHCTHYKLPEQALKWFEQSLTHNSLGGKCNRGLSVVDTTQLLLARDLSQDEFFRSATLGWMIELLQAFFLVSDDIMDSSKTRRGQPCWYLMPNVGMIAINDAFMLESSIYLLLKKYFKQEKCYVDLMELFHEVTFQTELGQACDLLTAPEEHVDLDNFSLEKYTFIVIYKTAYYSFYLPVALALHFTGFATPKNLRIAEDILIPMGEYFQVQDDYLDNFAD
;
A
#
# COMPACT_ATOMS: atom_id res chain seq x y z
N MET A 1 18.62 -7.76 15.11
CA MET A 1 19.22 -7.07 13.93
C MET A 1 18.08 -6.46 13.13
N PRO A 2 18.24 -5.28 12.52
CA PRO A 2 17.19 -4.66 11.73
C PRO A 2 16.79 -5.58 10.57
N THR A 3 15.49 -5.69 10.30
CA THR A 3 14.95 -6.48 9.20
C THR A 3 15.51 -5.96 7.88
N THR A 4 16.11 -6.83 7.06
CA THR A 4 16.56 -6.41 5.74
C THR A 4 15.42 -6.51 4.72
N LEU A 5 15.50 -5.72 3.64
CA LEU A 5 14.58 -5.84 2.50
C LEU A 5 14.51 -7.29 1.99
N LYS A 6 15.67 -7.97 1.93
CA LYS A 6 15.76 -9.38 1.52
C LYS A 6 14.97 -10.32 2.44
N ASP A 7 15.02 -10.09 3.75
CA ASP A 7 14.26 -10.90 4.72
C ASP A 7 12.75 -10.67 4.56
N PHE A 8 12.34 -9.44 4.31
CA PHE A 8 10.95 -9.07 4.06
C PHE A 8 10.43 -9.65 2.72
N GLU A 9 11.22 -9.55 1.65
CA GLU A 9 10.92 -10.13 0.33
C GLU A 9 10.84 -11.66 0.36
N ALA A 10 11.56 -12.33 1.27
CA ALA A 10 11.46 -13.78 1.43
C ALA A 10 10.07 -14.27 1.86
N VAL A 11 9.22 -13.38 2.40
CA VAL A 11 7.83 -13.69 2.78
C VAL A 11 6.89 -13.72 1.57
N PHE A 12 7.14 -12.88 0.56
CA PHE A 12 6.23 -12.69 -0.59
C PHE A 12 5.93 -13.97 -1.38
N PRO A 13 6.90 -14.86 -1.71
CA PRO A 13 6.62 -16.09 -2.43
C PRO A 13 5.54 -16.95 -1.76
N ARG A 14 5.55 -17.02 -0.42
CA ARG A 14 4.53 -17.77 0.33
C ARG A 14 3.14 -17.14 0.17
N LEU A 15 3.04 -15.82 0.36
CA LEU A 15 1.77 -15.09 0.21
C LEU A 15 1.20 -15.22 -1.21
N ARG A 16 2.06 -15.16 -2.22
CA ARG A 16 1.68 -15.36 -3.62
C ARG A 16 1.15 -16.76 -3.87
N GLU A 17 1.80 -17.80 -3.34
CA GLU A 17 1.28 -19.18 -3.46
C GLU A 17 -0.05 -19.35 -2.72
N ASP A 18 -0.24 -18.70 -1.57
CA ASP A 18 -1.52 -18.74 -0.86
C ASP A 18 -2.66 -18.13 -1.66
N LEU A 19 -2.41 -17.02 -2.35
CA LEU A 19 -3.37 -16.37 -3.25
C LEU A 19 -3.69 -17.26 -4.46
N LYS A 20 -2.66 -17.87 -5.07
CA LYS A 20 -2.83 -18.83 -6.17
C LYS A 20 -3.65 -20.05 -5.74
N GLU A 21 -3.33 -20.63 -4.58
CA GLU A 21 -4.09 -21.74 -4.00
C GLU A 21 -5.55 -21.36 -3.81
N HIS A 22 -5.84 -20.15 -3.30
CA HIS A 22 -7.20 -19.65 -3.17
C HIS A 22 -7.96 -19.61 -4.51
N CYS A 23 -7.30 -19.17 -5.58
CA CYS A 23 -7.88 -19.17 -6.93
C CYS A 23 -8.25 -20.57 -7.45
N THR A 24 -7.56 -21.63 -7.00
CA THR A 24 -7.85 -23.00 -7.44
C THR A 24 -9.22 -23.50 -6.95
N HIS A 25 -9.73 -22.99 -5.82
CA HIS A 25 -11.06 -23.32 -5.33
C HIS A 25 -12.17 -22.93 -6.32
N TYR A 26 -11.92 -21.87 -7.09
CA TYR A 26 -12.82 -21.40 -8.16
C TYR A 26 -12.55 -22.07 -9.50
N LYS A 27 -11.58 -23.00 -9.57
CA LYS A 27 -11.11 -23.66 -10.80
C LYS A 27 -10.70 -22.64 -11.86
N LEU A 28 -10.02 -21.57 -11.44
CA LEU A 28 -9.53 -20.53 -12.34
C LEU A 28 -8.67 -21.16 -13.45
N PRO A 29 -8.94 -20.88 -14.74
CA PRO A 29 -8.14 -21.42 -15.83
C PRO A 29 -6.65 -21.06 -15.70
N GLU A 30 -5.77 -21.97 -16.12
CA GLU A 30 -4.31 -21.83 -15.96
C GLU A 30 -3.76 -20.53 -16.56
N GLN A 31 -4.32 -20.10 -17.70
CA GLN A 31 -3.93 -18.82 -18.33
C GLN A 31 -4.19 -17.63 -17.41
N ALA A 32 -5.37 -17.55 -16.80
CA ALA A 32 -5.74 -16.46 -15.89
C ALA A 32 -4.97 -16.54 -14.56
N LEU A 33 -4.67 -17.75 -14.08
CA LEU A 33 -3.84 -17.93 -12.89
C LEU A 33 -2.40 -17.43 -13.10
N LYS A 34 -1.80 -17.76 -14.25
CA LYS A 34 -0.46 -17.26 -14.63
C LYS A 34 -0.46 -15.74 -14.80
N TRP A 35 -1.52 -15.19 -15.39
CA TRP A 35 -1.69 -13.74 -15.52
C TRP A 35 -1.71 -13.04 -14.16
N PHE A 36 -2.53 -13.55 -13.23
CA PHE A 36 -2.62 -13.01 -11.88
C PHE A 36 -1.28 -13.07 -11.13
N GLU A 37 -0.56 -14.20 -11.23
CA GLU A 37 0.78 -14.34 -10.66
C GLU A 37 1.78 -13.33 -11.23
N GLN A 38 1.74 -13.09 -12.54
CA GLN A 38 2.59 -12.12 -13.22
C GLN A 38 2.27 -10.69 -12.76
N SER A 39 0.99 -10.31 -12.72
CA SER A 39 0.56 -8.98 -12.27
C SER A 39 0.95 -8.74 -10.81
N LEU A 40 0.67 -9.70 -9.92
CA LEU A 40 1.08 -9.64 -8.50
C LEU A 40 2.58 -9.39 -8.36
N THR A 41 3.39 -10.18 -9.06
CA THR A 41 4.85 -10.14 -8.93
C THR A 41 5.43 -8.84 -9.50
N HIS A 42 4.94 -8.40 -10.66
CA HIS A 42 5.43 -7.18 -11.32
C HIS A 42 5.12 -5.93 -10.49
N ASN A 43 3.89 -5.79 -10.01
CA ASN A 43 3.44 -4.58 -9.35
C ASN A 43 3.88 -4.48 -7.87
N SER A 44 4.13 -5.60 -7.20
CA SER A 44 4.48 -5.60 -5.77
C SER A 44 5.99 -5.53 -5.49
N LEU A 45 6.85 -5.93 -6.43
CA LEU A 45 8.31 -6.00 -6.23
C LEU A 45 9.06 -4.81 -6.86
N GLY A 46 10.34 -4.66 -6.51
CA GLY A 46 11.24 -3.64 -7.07
C GLY A 46 11.17 -2.26 -6.40
N GLY A 47 10.31 -2.12 -5.38
CA GLY A 47 10.26 -0.94 -4.51
C GLY A 47 11.22 -1.04 -3.33
N LYS A 48 11.31 0.05 -2.54
CA LYS A 48 12.09 0.08 -1.29
C LYS A 48 11.41 -0.67 -0.14
N CYS A 49 10.11 -0.97 -0.28
CA CYS A 49 9.24 -1.58 0.73
C CYS A 49 9.26 -0.85 2.09
N ASN A 50 9.48 0.48 2.09
CA ASN A 50 9.58 1.26 3.33
C ASN A 50 8.30 1.14 4.18
N ARG A 51 7.12 1.11 3.54
CA ARG A 51 5.83 1.01 4.23
C ARG A 51 5.70 -0.37 4.88
N GLY A 52 5.99 -1.42 4.15
CA GLY A 52 5.96 -2.80 4.64
C GLY A 52 6.97 -3.07 5.76
N LEU A 53 8.23 -2.65 5.58
CA LEU A 53 9.29 -2.77 6.59
C LEU A 53 8.94 -2.02 7.88
N SER A 54 8.31 -0.84 7.76
CA SER A 54 7.90 -0.04 8.93
C SER A 54 6.95 -0.80 9.86
N VAL A 55 6.11 -1.71 9.35
CA VAL A 55 5.23 -2.55 10.19
C VAL A 55 6.05 -3.49 11.06
N VAL A 56 7.05 -4.16 10.47
CA VAL A 56 7.92 -5.12 11.15
C VAL A 56 8.76 -4.41 12.21
N ASP A 57 9.40 -3.30 11.82
CA ASP A 57 10.25 -2.52 12.72
C ASP A 57 9.44 -1.93 13.88
N THR A 58 8.24 -1.39 13.61
CA THR A 58 7.35 -0.88 14.65
C THR A 58 6.89 -1.99 15.59
N THR A 59 6.56 -3.17 15.07
CA THR A 59 6.17 -4.33 15.89
C THR A 59 7.30 -4.73 16.84
N GLN A 60 8.54 -4.81 16.34
CA GLN A 60 9.71 -5.14 17.15
C GLN A 60 9.97 -4.08 18.24
N LEU A 61 9.87 -2.80 17.88
CA LEU A 61 10.05 -1.68 18.82
C LEU A 61 9.00 -1.69 19.94
N LEU A 62 7.73 -1.92 19.61
CA LEU A 62 6.63 -1.96 20.58
C LEU A 62 6.76 -3.15 21.55
N LEU A 63 7.21 -4.31 21.07
CA LEU A 63 7.42 -5.48 21.91
C LEU A 63 8.71 -5.40 22.74
N ALA A 64 9.63 -4.50 22.38
CA ALA A 64 10.93 -4.30 23.04
C ALA A 64 11.78 -5.59 23.14
N ARG A 65 11.67 -6.47 22.13
CA ARG A 65 12.44 -7.72 22.00
C ARG A 65 12.48 -8.17 20.55
N ASP A 66 13.33 -9.15 20.26
CA ASP A 66 13.29 -9.82 18.96
C ASP A 66 11.96 -10.53 18.73
N LEU A 67 11.51 -10.50 17.47
CA LEU A 67 10.30 -11.17 17.02
C LEU A 67 10.56 -12.68 16.91
N SER A 68 9.59 -13.48 17.35
CA SER A 68 9.54 -14.89 16.96
C SER A 68 9.33 -15.03 15.45
N GLN A 69 9.61 -16.21 14.90
CA GLN A 69 9.38 -16.46 13.47
C GLN A 69 7.93 -16.22 13.04
N ASP A 70 6.97 -16.56 13.91
CA ASP A 70 5.55 -16.31 13.66
C ASP A 70 5.22 -14.82 13.68
N GLU A 71 5.66 -14.08 14.71
CA GLU A 71 5.43 -12.63 14.79
C GLU A 71 6.09 -11.87 13.64
N PHE A 72 7.29 -12.27 13.24
CA PHE A 72 7.95 -11.73 12.05
C PHE A 72 7.11 -11.99 10.80
N PHE A 73 6.72 -13.24 10.56
CA PHE A 73 5.95 -13.60 9.37
C PHE A 73 4.61 -12.84 9.32
N ARG A 74 3.92 -12.70 10.45
CA ARG A 74 2.62 -12.01 10.52
C ARG A 74 2.75 -10.51 10.39
N SER A 75 3.71 -9.87 11.06
CA SER A 75 3.97 -8.44 10.86
C SER A 75 4.43 -8.14 9.43
N ALA A 76 5.25 -9.01 8.83
CA ALA A 76 5.63 -8.90 7.42
C ALA A 76 4.43 -9.12 6.48
N THR A 77 3.49 -9.99 6.83
CA THR A 77 2.23 -10.18 6.08
C THR A 77 1.38 -8.91 6.12
N LEU A 78 1.25 -8.25 7.28
CA LEU A 78 0.63 -6.92 7.37
C LEU A 78 1.36 -5.90 6.50
N GLY A 79 2.69 -5.90 6.52
CA GLY A 79 3.50 -5.06 5.65
C GLY A 79 3.23 -5.30 4.15
N TRP A 80 3.19 -6.56 3.72
CA TRP A 80 2.88 -6.92 2.33
C TRP A 80 1.48 -6.53 1.90
N MET A 81 0.51 -6.51 2.81
CA MET A 81 -0.83 -5.98 2.51
C MET A 81 -0.79 -4.46 2.22
N ILE A 82 0.10 -3.70 2.87
CA ILE A 82 0.30 -2.28 2.52
C ILE A 82 1.02 -2.14 1.17
N GLU A 83 2.01 -3.00 0.88
CA GLU A 83 2.68 -2.98 -0.43
C GLU A 83 1.72 -3.38 -1.57
N LEU A 84 0.77 -4.28 -1.32
CA LEU A 84 -0.32 -4.60 -2.25
C LEU A 84 -1.29 -3.41 -2.43
N LEU A 85 -1.61 -2.71 -1.33
CA LEU A 85 -2.44 -1.50 -1.38
C LEU A 85 -1.75 -0.39 -2.19
N GLN A 86 -0.46 -0.20 -1.98
CA GLN A 86 0.35 0.72 -2.78
C GLN A 86 0.40 0.28 -4.24
N ALA A 87 0.58 -1.02 -4.52
CA ALA A 87 0.58 -1.53 -5.89
C ALA A 87 -0.76 -1.29 -6.59
N PHE A 88 -1.88 -1.47 -5.89
CA PHE A 88 -3.21 -1.10 -6.37
C PHE A 88 -3.26 0.39 -6.76
N PHE A 89 -2.91 1.29 -5.84
CA PHE A 89 -2.92 2.72 -6.13
C PHE A 89 -2.01 3.10 -7.30
N LEU A 90 -0.79 2.60 -7.34
CA LEU A 90 0.17 2.92 -8.42
C LEU A 90 -0.32 2.45 -9.79
N VAL A 91 -0.92 1.27 -9.89
CA VAL A 91 -1.45 0.79 -11.18
C VAL A 91 -2.60 1.69 -11.67
N SER A 92 -3.48 2.12 -10.76
CA SER A 92 -4.58 3.03 -11.09
C SER A 92 -4.10 4.44 -11.39
N ASP A 93 -3.20 4.99 -10.57
CA ASP A 93 -2.57 6.31 -10.70
C ASP A 93 -1.79 6.43 -12.01
N ASP A 94 -0.98 5.43 -12.37
CA ASP A 94 -0.24 5.42 -13.63
C ASP A 94 -1.16 5.54 -14.87
N ILE A 95 -2.37 4.99 -14.79
CA ILE A 95 -3.38 5.10 -15.87
C ILE A 95 -4.02 6.49 -15.86
N MET A 96 -4.40 6.99 -14.69
CA MET A 96 -5.07 8.30 -14.54
C MET A 96 -4.16 9.45 -14.96
N ASP A 97 -2.87 9.36 -14.63
CA ASP A 97 -1.85 10.38 -14.90
C ASP A 97 -1.10 10.14 -16.21
N SER A 98 -1.52 9.15 -16.99
CA SER A 98 -0.87 8.78 -18.26
C SER A 98 0.65 8.52 -18.15
N SER A 99 1.11 8.04 -17.00
CA SER A 99 2.53 7.84 -16.67
C SER A 99 3.21 6.83 -17.60
N LYS A 100 4.51 7.01 -17.86
CA LYS A 100 5.26 6.14 -18.80
C LYS A 100 6.08 5.07 -18.10
N THR A 101 6.68 5.40 -16.95
CA THR A 101 7.58 4.50 -16.24
C THR A 101 7.30 4.49 -14.75
N ARG A 102 7.50 3.34 -14.13
CA ARG A 102 7.42 3.11 -12.69
C ARG A 102 8.53 2.16 -12.29
N ARG A 103 9.31 2.52 -11.25
CA ARG A 103 10.44 1.70 -10.74
C ARG A 103 11.44 1.30 -11.85
N GLY A 104 11.68 2.20 -12.80
CA GLY A 104 12.62 1.98 -13.92
C GLY A 104 12.12 1.00 -14.99
N GLN A 105 10.83 0.64 -15.00
CA GLN A 105 10.17 -0.19 -16.01
C GLN A 105 8.96 0.56 -16.60
N PRO A 106 8.42 0.16 -17.76
CA PRO A 106 7.14 0.69 -18.23
C PRO A 106 6.02 0.46 -17.21
N CYS A 107 5.13 1.44 -17.04
CA CYS A 107 3.94 1.27 -16.20
C CYS A 107 3.13 0.03 -16.62
N TRP A 108 2.43 -0.62 -15.69
CA TRP A 108 1.78 -1.92 -15.94
C TRP A 108 0.85 -1.90 -17.15
N TYR A 109 0.04 -0.84 -17.30
CA TYR A 109 -0.90 -0.69 -18.41
C TYR A 109 -0.21 -0.53 -19.79
N LEU A 110 1.07 -0.20 -19.81
CA LEU A 110 1.91 -0.08 -21.02
C LEU A 110 2.70 -1.35 -21.33
N MET A 111 2.71 -2.34 -20.44
CA MET A 111 3.38 -3.61 -20.68
C MET A 111 2.72 -4.36 -21.86
N PRO A 112 3.50 -5.15 -22.65
CA PRO A 112 2.96 -5.83 -23.81
C PRO A 112 1.75 -6.71 -23.48
N ASN A 113 0.66 -6.49 -24.22
CA ASN A 113 -0.62 -7.20 -24.09
C ASN A 113 -1.44 -6.91 -22.82
N VAL A 114 -1.03 -5.95 -21.96
CA VAL A 114 -1.80 -5.58 -20.75
C VAL A 114 -2.90 -4.58 -21.10
N GLY A 115 -2.55 -3.36 -21.52
CA GLY A 115 -3.53 -2.31 -21.79
C GLY A 115 -4.47 -2.07 -20.60
N MET A 116 -5.76 -1.91 -20.86
CA MET A 116 -6.76 -1.61 -19.82
C MET A 116 -7.17 -2.81 -18.97
N ILE A 117 -6.63 -4.02 -19.23
CA ILE A 117 -6.75 -5.14 -18.29
C ILE A 117 -6.16 -4.74 -16.92
N ALA A 118 -5.18 -3.83 -16.92
CA ALA A 118 -4.59 -3.22 -15.74
C ALA A 118 -5.61 -2.67 -14.73
N ILE A 119 -6.78 -2.18 -15.17
CA ILE A 119 -7.84 -1.71 -14.26
C ILE A 119 -8.34 -2.86 -13.38
N ASN A 120 -8.66 -4.00 -13.99
CA ASN A 120 -9.09 -5.18 -13.24
C ASN A 120 -7.93 -5.77 -12.42
N ASP A 121 -6.71 -5.71 -12.93
CA ASP A 121 -5.53 -6.16 -12.19
C ASP A 121 -5.31 -5.33 -10.91
N ALA A 122 -5.60 -4.02 -10.95
CA ALA A 122 -5.58 -3.16 -9.77
C ALA A 122 -6.56 -3.65 -8.70
N PHE A 123 -7.81 -3.96 -9.08
CA PHE A 123 -8.81 -4.51 -8.15
C PHE A 123 -8.41 -5.87 -7.57
N MET A 124 -7.72 -6.68 -8.37
CA MET A 124 -7.17 -7.97 -7.92
C MET A 124 -6.06 -7.80 -6.88
N LEU A 125 -5.22 -6.76 -7.00
CA LEU A 125 -4.21 -6.41 -5.99
C LEU A 125 -4.88 -6.02 -4.66
N GLU A 126 -5.89 -5.14 -4.71
CA GLU A 126 -6.64 -4.74 -3.51
C GLU A 126 -7.38 -5.94 -2.88
N SER A 127 -8.10 -6.72 -3.68
CA SER A 127 -8.84 -7.89 -3.19
C SER A 127 -7.94 -8.92 -2.50
N SER A 128 -6.68 -9.03 -2.94
CA SER A 128 -5.68 -9.94 -2.36
C SER A 128 -5.37 -9.60 -0.90
N ILE A 129 -5.47 -8.33 -0.51
CA ILE A 129 -5.29 -7.87 0.87
C ILE A 129 -6.27 -8.61 1.79
N TYR A 130 -7.55 -8.59 1.45
CA TYR A 130 -8.60 -9.17 2.31
C TYR A 130 -8.59 -10.70 2.30
N LEU A 131 -8.08 -11.34 1.24
CA LEU A 131 -7.81 -12.78 1.23
C LEU A 131 -6.70 -13.17 2.21
N LEU A 132 -5.60 -12.42 2.21
CA LEU A 132 -4.49 -12.62 3.14
C LEU A 132 -4.90 -12.29 4.59
N LEU A 133 -5.61 -11.18 4.79
CA LEU A 133 -6.13 -10.78 6.10
C LEU A 133 -7.01 -11.88 6.70
N LYS A 134 -7.95 -12.41 5.90
CA LYS A 134 -8.81 -13.52 6.32
C LYS A 134 -8.03 -14.81 6.59
N LYS A 135 -7.01 -15.14 5.77
CA LYS A 135 -6.22 -16.37 5.94
C LYS A 135 -5.38 -16.33 7.23
N TYR A 136 -4.81 -15.18 7.55
CA TYR A 136 -3.78 -15.07 8.61
C TYR A 136 -4.25 -14.42 9.91
N PHE A 137 -5.36 -13.69 9.90
CA PHE A 137 -5.80 -12.89 11.05
C PHE A 137 -7.25 -13.12 11.47
N LYS A 138 -8.04 -13.96 10.78
CA LYS A 138 -9.47 -14.16 11.08
C LYS A 138 -9.77 -14.55 12.54
N GLN A 139 -8.82 -15.17 13.23
CA GLN A 139 -8.94 -15.64 14.60
C GLN A 139 -8.37 -14.65 15.63
N GLU A 140 -7.73 -13.58 15.16
CA GLU A 140 -7.21 -12.53 16.02
C GLU A 140 -8.32 -11.65 16.56
N LYS A 141 -8.09 -11.16 17.78
CA LYS A 141 -8.99 -10.19 18.41
C LYS A 141 -9.09 -8.90 17.61
N CYS A 142 -7.99 -8.48 16.98
CA CYS A 142 -7.92 -7.26 16.17
C CYS A 142 -8.37 -7.44 14.70
N TYR A 143 -8.91 -8.61 14.31
CA TYR A 143 -9.28 -8.87 12.90
C TYR A 143 -10.19 -7.79 12.30
N VAL A 144 -11.23 -7.39 13.05
CA VAL A 144 -12.19 -6.37 12.60
C VAL A 144 -11.51 -5.01 12.54
N ASP A 145 -10.73 -4.64 13.55
CA ASP A 145 -10.02 -3.36 13.57
C ASP A 145 -9.04 -3.23 12.39
N LEU A 146 -8.31 -4.30 12.07
CA LEU A 146 -7.39 -4.32 10.91
C LEU A 146 -8.17 -4.14 9.60
N MET A 147 -9.31 -4.82 9.44
CA MET A 147 -10.15 -4.73 8.26
C MET A 147 -10.75 -3.32 8.09
N GLU A 148 -11.30 -2.76 9.16
CA GLU A 148 -11.85 -1.40 9.18
C GLU A 148 -10.76 -0.36 8.86
N LEU A 149 -9.56 -0.52 9.45
CA LEU A 149 -8.45 0.39 9.21
C LEU A 149 -7.97 0.37 7.75
N PHE A 150 -7.88 -0.80 7.10
CA PHE A 150 -7.57 -0.88 5.67
C PHE A 150 -8.63 -0.16 4.83
N HIS A 151 -9.92 -0.43 5.07
CA HIS A 151 -10.99 0.22 4.31
C HIS A 151 -11.05 1.73 4.50
N GLU A 152 -10.90 2.21 5.74
CA GLU A 152 -10.91 3.64 6.05
C GLU A 152 -9.74 4.36 5.37
N VAL A 153 -8.52 3.82 5.47
CA VAL A 153 -7.34 4.43 4.84
C VAL A 153 -7.41 4.35 3.32
N THR A 154 -7.97 3.27 2.76
CA THR A 154 -8.22 3.19 1.31
C THR A 154 -9.15 4.31 0.87
N PHE A 155 -10.29 4.48 1.55
CA PHE A 155 -11.26 5.52 1.20
C PHE A 155 -10.68 6.94 1.37
N GLN A 156 -9.91 7.17 2.43
CA GLN A 156 -9.16 8.41 2.63
C GLN A 156 -8.22 8.69 1.45
N THR A 157 -7.48 7.69 1.00
CA THR A 157 -6.57 7.82 -0.14
C THR A 157 -7.32 8.15 -1.43
N GLU A 158 -8.44 7.49 -1.68
CA GLU A 158 -9.31 7.76 -2.83
C GLU A 158 -9.91 9.18 -2.80
N LEU A 159 -10.27 9.71 -1.61
CA LEU A 159 -10.70 11.11 -1.46
C LEU A 159 -9.57 12.08 -1.83
N GLY A 160 -8.34 11.78 -1.39
CA GLY A 160 -7.15 12.54 -1.78
C GLY A 160 -6.94 12.52 -3.29
N GLN A 161 -7.01 11.34 -3.91
CA GLN A 161 -6.90 11.18 -5.37
C GLN A 161 -8.00 11.92 -6.13
N ALA A 162 -9.25 11.86 -5.67
CA ALA A 162 -10.35 12.58 -6.30
C ALA A 162 -10.12 14.10 -6.26
N CYS A 163 -9.62 14.63 -5.15
CA CYS A 163 -9.29 16.04 -5.03
C CYS A 163 -8.13 16.45 -5.94
N ASP A 164 -7.11 15.59 -6.06
CA ASP A 164 -5.95 15.77 -6.93
C ASP A 164 -6.35 15.90 -8.41
N LEU A 165 -7.08 14.91 -8.92
CA LEU A 165 -7.54 14.88 -10.31
C LEU A 165 -8.48 16.05 -10.66
N LEU A 166 -9.32 16.47 -9.72
CA LEU A 166 -10.21 17.62 -9.90
C LEU A 166 -9.48 18.97 -9.78
N THR A 167 -8.29 19.00 -9.18
CA THR A 167 -7.50 20.22 -9.02
C THR A 167 -6.78 20.59 -10.31
N ALA A 168 -6.23 19.60 -11.03
CA ALA A 168 -5.41 19.82 -12.21
C ALA A 168 -5.82 18.90 -13.39
N PRO A 169 -7.02 19.06 -13.98
CA PRO A 169 -7.43 18.23 -15.11
C PRO A 169 -6.56 18.53 -16.35
N GLU A 170 -6.05 17.48 -17.01
CA GLU A 170 -5.08 17.60 -18.11
C GLU A 170 -5.54 18.51 -19.27
N GLU A 171 -6.85 18.52 -19.58
CA GLU A 171 -7.38 19.27 -20.72
C GLU A 171 -7.65 20.76 -20.41
N HIS A 172 -7.80 21.15 -19.14
CA HIS A 172 -8.16 22.52 -18.76
C HIS A 172 -7.56 22.96 -17.42
N VAL A 173 -6.39 23.58 -17.45
CA VAL A 173 -5.73 24.10 -16.24
C VAL A 173 -6.34 25.44 -15.81
N ASP A 174 -6.98 25.44 -14.65
CA ASP A 174 -7.43 26.63 -13.94
C ASP A 174 -6.54 26.89 -12.70
N LEU A 175 -5.71 27.94 -12.76
CA LEU A 175 -4.79 28.28 -11.68
C LEU A 175 -5.50 28.78 -10.42
N ASP A 176 -6.72 29.33 -10.53
CA ASP A 176 -7.52 29.73 -9.36
C ASP A 176 -7.98 28.52 -8.55
N ASN A 177 -7.92 27.31 -9.14
CA ASN A 177 -8.21 26.06 -8.47
C ASN A 177 -7.09 25.64 -7.50
N PHE A 178 -5.87 26.19 -7.65
CA PHE A 178 -4.70 25.84 -6.83
C PHE A 178 -4.66 26.69 -5.55
N SER A 179 -4.68 26.02 -4.40
CA SER A 179 -4.56 26.67 -3.09
C SER A 179 -3.78 25.79 -2.13
N LEU A 180 -3.13 26.42 -1.14
CA LEU A 180 -2.42 25.67 -0.11
C LEU A 180 -3.37 24.75 0.68
N GLU A 181 -4.62 25.16 0.90
CA GLU A 181 -5.62 24.34 1.58
C GLU A 181 -5.92 23.03 0.83
N LYS A 182 -6.14 23.11 -0.49
CA LYS A 182 -6.35 21.92 -1.33
C LYS A 182 -5.09 21.07 -1.41
N TYR A 183 -3.93 21.69 -1.57
CA TYR A 183 -2.65 20.99 -1.59
C TYR A 183 -2.45 20.18 -0.30
N THR A 184 -2.62 20.82 0.87
CA THR A 184 -2.52 20.15 2.16
C THR A 184 -3.55 19.01 2.29
N PHE A 185 -4.79 19.20 1.84
CA PHE A 185 -5.79 18.13 1.84
C PHE A 185 -5.35 16.93 0.97
N ILE A 186 -4.95 17.19 -0.28
CA ILE A 186 -4.48 16.16 -1.22
C ILE A 186 -3.33 15.40 -0.58
N VAL A 187 -2.30 16.09 -0.12
CA VAL A 187 -1.09 15.49 0.44
C VAL A 187 -1.39 14.63 1.67
N ILE A 188 -2.20 15.13 2.61
CA ILE A 188 -2.58 14.38 3.82
C ILE A 188 -3.29 13.08 3.45
N TYR A 189 -4.29 13.17 2.57
CA TYR A 189 -5.18 12.05 2.31
C TYR A 189 -4.63 11.10 1.22
N LYS A 190 -4.11 11.61 0.11
CA LYS A 190 -3.49 10.82 -0.97
C LYS A 190 -2.22 10.11 -0.51
N THR A 191 -1.47 10.69 0.44
CA THR A 191 -0.13 10.16 0.80
C THR A 191 0.03 9.82 2.28
N ALA A 192 -0.23 10.75 3.20
CA ALA A 192 0.22 10.61 4.58
C ALA A 192 -0.42 9.42 5.32
N TYR A 193 -1.73 9.22 5.18
CA TYR A 193 -2.44 8.16 5.88
C TYR A 193 -1.94 6.75 5.52
N TYR A 194 -1.91 6.40 4.23
CA TYR A 194 -1.49 5.04 3.83
C TYR A 194 0.03 4.83 3.91
N SER A 195 0.82 5.90 3.79
CA SER A 195 2.29 5.80 3.74
C SER A 195 2.96 5.82 5.11
N PHE A 196 2.39 6.56 6.07
CA PHE A 196 3.00 6.77 7.38
C PHE A 196 2.13 6.27 8.53
N TYR A 197 0.85 6.67 8.59
CA TYR A 197 -0.02 6.30 9.70
C TYR A 197 -0.38 4.81 9.69
N LEU A 198 -0.83 4.28 8.56
CA LEU A 198 -1.31 2.90 8.42
C LEU A 198 -0.28 1.86 8.89
N PRO A 199 1.02 1.91 8.49
CA PRO A 199 2.01 0.96 8.98
C PRO A 199 2.12 0.88 10.51
N VAL A 200 2.11 2.03 11.18
CA VAL A 200 2.24 2.11 12.65
C VAL A 200 0.94 1.70 13.33
N ALA A 201 -0.21 2.12 12.81
CA ALA A 201 -1.52 1.75 13.34
C ALA A 201 -1.74 0.22 13.26
N LEU A 202 -1.37 -0.42 12.14
CA LEU A 202 -1.43 -1.88 12.01
C LEU A 202 -0.56 -2.60 13.05
N ALA A 203 0.67 -2.11 13.27
CA ALA A 203 1.54 -2.67 14.30
C ALA A 203 0.98 -2.48 15.72
N LEU A 204 0.38 -1.32 16.03
CA LEU A 204 -0.30 -1.06 17.30
C LEU A 204 -1.47 -2.04 17.52
N HIS A 205 -2.29 -2.27 16.50
CA HIS A 205 -3.40 -3.23 16.58
C HIS A 205 -2.88 -4.66 16.77
N PHE A 206 -1.87 -5.06 15.99
CA PHE A 206 -1.30 -6.39 16.05
C PHE A 206 -0.64 -6.72 17.40
N THR A 207 0.02 -5.74 18.02
CA THR A 207 0.68 -5.89 19.33
C THR A 207 -0.24 -5.64 20.52
N GLY A 208 -1.50 -5.26 20.30
CA GLY A 208 -2.46 -4.97 21.36
C GLY A 208 -2.26 -3.62 22.06
N PHE A 209 -1.50 -2.70 21.45
CA PHE A 209 -1.23 -1.35 21.98
C PHE A 209 -2.08 -0.25 21.33
N ALA A 210 -3.04 -0.58 20.47
CA ALA A 210 -3.96 0.36 19.81
C ALA A 210 -5.02 0.94 20.76
N THR A 211 -4.59 1.70 21.77
CA THR A 211 -5.50 2.55 22.55
C THR A 211 -5.85 3.83 21.78
N PRO A 212 -7.01 4.46 22.02
CA PRO A 212 -7.34 5.75 21.37
C PRO A 212 -6.25 6.80 21.54
N LYS A 213 -5.61 6.82 22.72
CA LYS A 213 -4.47 7.71 22.99
C LYS A 213 -3.27 7.41 22.10
N ASN A 214 -2.88 6.14 21.98
CA ASN A 214 -1.70 5.76 21.20
C ASN A 214 -1.92 5.98 19.70
N LEU A 215 -3.11 5.65 19.19
CA LEU A 215 -3.47 5.93 17.79
C LEU A 215 -3.45 7.43 17.52
N ARG A 216 -3.99 8.25 18.44
CA ARG A 216 -3.96 9.70 18.29
C ARG A 216 -2.54 10.27 18.28
N ILE A 217 -1.67 9.80 19.17
CA ILE A 217 -0.25 10.22 19.19
C ILE A 217 0.44 9.82 17.88
N ALA A 218 0.17 8.61 17.36
CA ALA A 218 0.71 8.18 16.08
C ALA A 218 0.23 9.10 14.94
N GLU A 219 -1.07 9.40 14.89
CA GLU A 219 -1.63 10.33 13.90
C GLU A 219 -1.01 11.73 13.97
N ASP A 220 -0.92 12.32 15.18
CA ASP A 220 -0.37 13.67 15.39
C ASP A 220 1.10 13.81 14.95
N ILE A 221 1.85 12.70 14.89
CA ILE A 221 3.25 12.67 14.45
C ILE A 221 3.36 12.32 12.96
N LEU A 222 2.63 11.29 12.53
CA LEU A 222 2.85 10.65 11.24
C LEU A 222 2.19 11.40 10.08
N ILE A 223 1.10 12.13 10.34
CA ILE A 223 0.46 12.96 9.32
C ILE A 223 1.39 14.12 8.87
N PRO A 224 1.96 14.93 9.77
CA PRO A 224 2.96 15.94 9.38
C PRO A 224 4.20 15.37 8.69
N MET A 225 4.66 14.17 9.08
CA MET A 225 5.77 13.51 8.40
C MET A 225 5.41 13.13 6.96
N GLY A 226 4.18 12.64 6.74
CA GLY A 226 3.67 12.34 5.41
C GLY A 226 3.50 13.58 4.54
N GLU A 227 3.09 14.70 5.14
CA GLU A 227 3.04 15.99 4.43
C GLU A 227 4.43 16.42 3.96
N TYR A 228 5.41 16.39 4.85
CA TYR A 228 6.79 16.67 4.49
C TYR A 228 7.30 15.73 3.38
N PHE A 229 6.98 14.44 3.45
CA PHE A 229 7.38 13.46 2.44
C PHE A 229 6.83 13.80 1.05
N GLN A 230 5.55 14.17 0.93
CA GLN A 230 4.98 14.50 -0.38
C GLN A 230 5.58 15.80 -0.94
N VAL A 231 5.85 16.81 -0.10
CA VAL A 231 6.55 18.03 -0.55
C VAL A 231 7.93 17.70 -1.13
N GLN A 232 8.64 16.72 -0.56
CA GLN A 232 9.90 16.24 -1.12
C GLN A 232 9.70 15.49 -2.44
N ASP A 233 8.66 14.65 -2.54
CA ASP A 233 8.31 13.90 -3.75
C ASP A 233 8.01 14.85 -4.92
N ASP A 234 7.19 15.87 -4.70
CA ASP A 234 6.85 16.88 -5.73
C ASP A 234 8.08 17.68 -6.18
N TYR A 235 8.98 18.00 -5.25
CA TYR A 235 10.25 18.67 -5.60
C TYR A 235 11.13 17.75 -6.46
N LEU A 236 11.23 16.46 -6.11
CA LEU A 236 12.02 15.51 -6.87
C LEU A 236 11.42 15.24 -8.26
N ASP A 237 10.09 15.22 -8.40
CA ASP A 237 9.43 15.02 -9.70
C ASP A 237 9.86 16.06 -10.75
N ASN A 238 10.06 17.32 -10.33
CA ASN A 238 10.50 18.39 -11.23
C ASN A 238 12.03 18.54 -11.35
N PHE A 239 12.81 18.11 -10.35
CA PHE A 239 14.25 18.43 -10.27
C PHE A 239 15.21 17.24 -10.14
N ALA A 240 14.72 16.01 -9.98
CA ALA A 240 15.58 14.82 -9.94
C ALA A 240 15.95 14.35 -11.35
N ASP A 241 17.21 13.90 -11.52
CA ASP A 241 17.74 13.33 -12.77
C ASP A 241 17.24 11.90 -13.05
#